data_AF-Q10W38-F1
#
_entry.id   AF-Q10W38-F1
#
_cell.length_a   1.000
_cell.length_b   1.000
_cell.length_c   1.000
_cell.angle_alpha   90.00
_cell.angle_beta   90.00
_cell.angle_gamma   90.00
#
_symmetry.space_group_name_H-M   'P 1'
#
loop_
_entity.id
_entity.type
_entity.pdbx_description
1 polymer ?
#
loop_
_entity_poly.entity_id
_entity_poly.type
_entity_poly.pdbx_seq_one_letter_code
_entity_poly.pdbx_strand_id
1 'polypeptide(L)' 'MFRLKVIFGGKLRRRKFDNQAVELFVQCAILNRMIQNCQPESYKVEFALH' A
#
# COMPACT_ATOMS: atom_id res chain seq x y z
N MET A 1 5.54 -4.53 5.84
CA MET A 1 5.41 -3.43 4.86
C MET A 1 5.20 -3.88 3.40
N PHE A 2 5.35 -5.17 3.10
CA PHE A 2 5.20 -5.72 1.73
C PHE A 2 3.83 -5.39 1.10
N ARG A 3 2.73 -5.64 1.82
CA ARG A 3 1.35 -5.42 1.33
C ARG A 3 1.02 -3.97 0.98
N LEU A 4 1.50 -3.01 1.77
CA LEU A 4 1.28 -1.57 1.52
C LEU A 4 1.93 -1.16 0.18
N LYS A 5 3.19 -1.55 -0.03
CA LYS A 5 3.95 -1.28 -1.26
C LYS A 5 3.37 -2.00 -2.48
N VAL A 6 2.81 -3.19 -2.23
CA VAL A 6 2.12 -4.06 -3.19
C VAL A 6 0.80 -3.42 -3.65
N ILE A 7 0.01 -2.83 -2.75
CA ILE A 7 -1.31 -2.25 -3.07
C ILE A 7 -1.19 -0.82 -3.61
N PHE A 8 -0.42 0.04 -2.94
CA PHE A 8 -0.35 1.47 -3.26
C PHE A 8 0.87 1.84 -4.12
N GLY A 9 1.70 0.86 -4.47
CA GLY A 9 2.97 1.07 -5.14
C GLY A 9 4.06 1.57 -4.18
N GLY A 10 5.31 1.51 -4.64
CA GLY A 10 6.48 1.95 -3.85
C GLY A 10 6.84 3.42 -4.00
N LYS A 11 5.93 4.26 -4.50
CA LYS A 11 6.18 5.67 -4.79
C LYS A 11 5.10 6.53 -4.16
N LEU A 12 5.50 7.55 -3.42
CA LEU A 12 4.60 8.59 -2.93
C LEU A 12 4.50 9.69 -3.99
N ARG A 13 3.29 10.19 -4.23
CA ARG A 13 3.03 11.14 -5.32
C ARG A 13 3.36 12.59 -4.94
N ARG A 14 3.42 12.90 -3.65
CA ARG A 14 3.66 14.28 -3.20
C ARG A 14 5.15 14.66 -3.13
N ARG A 15 5.44 15.93 -3.44
CA ARG A 15 6.80 16.51 -3.57
C ARG A 15 7.41 17.02 -2.26
N LYS A 16 6.68 17.00 -1.14
CA LYS A 16 7.15 17.48 0.18
C LYS A 16 7.00 16.38 1.22
N PHE A 17 7.90 16.35 2.21
CA PHE A 17 7.93 15.30 3.23
C PHE A 17 6.66 15.22 4.07
N ASP A 18 6.15 16.33 4.61
CA ASP A 18 4.93 16.31 5.44
C ASP A 18 3.75 15.71 4.69
N ASN A 19 3.70 16.08 3.41
CA ASN A 19 2.73 15.60 2.46
C ASN A 19 2.88 14.10 2.16
N GLN A 20 4.12 13.60 2.06
CA GLN A 20 4.44 12.18 1.93
C GLN A 20 4.05 11.40 3.20
N ALA A 21 4.30 11.97 4.37
CA ALA A 21 3.91 11.38 5.65
C ALA A 21 2.38 11.24 5.73
N VAL A 22 1.63 12.30 5.41
CA VAL A 22 0.17 12.27 5.37
C VAL A 22 -0.35 11.22 4.36
N GLU A 23 0.25 11.16 3.16
CA GLU A 23 -0.11 10.16 2.15
C GLU A 23 0.10 8.73 2.68
N LEU A 24 1.23 8.47 3.34
CA LEU A 24 1.54 7.16 3.93
C LEU A 24 0.57 6.80 5.06
N PHE A 25 0.22 7.75 5.93
CA PHE A 25 -0.74 7.51 7.01
C PHE A 25 -2.13 7.13 6.48
N VAL A 26 -2.59 7.81 5.43
CA VAL A 26 -3.87 7.50 4.78
C VAL A 26 -3.84 6.10 4.17
N GLN A 27 -2.77 5.74 3.46
CA GLN A 27 -2.62 4.39 2.88
C GLN A 27 -2.62 3.30 3.96
N CYS A 28 -1.95 3.53 5.09
CA CYS A 28 -1.98 2.63 6.24
C CYS A 28 -3.39 2.47 6.84
N ALA A 29 -4.14 3.56 6.98
CA ALA A 29 -5.51 3.51 7.48
C ALA A 29 -6.43 2.70 6.56
N ILE A 30 -6.31 2.88 5.25
CA ILE A 30 -7.05 2.10 4.25
C ILE A 30 -6.68 0.62 4.36
N LEU A 31 -5.38 0.30 4.41
CA LEU A 31 -4.91 -1.09 4.53
C LEU A 31 -5.45 -1.76 5.79
N ASN A 32 -5.42 -1.07 6.93
CA ASN A 32 -5.96 -1.58 8.19
C ASN A 32 -7.46 -1.84 8.10
N ARG A 33 -8.21 -0.99 7.40
CA ARG A 33 -9.64 -1.19 7.16
C ARG A 33 -9.93 -2.39 6.25
N MET A 34 -9.12 -2.60 5.21
CA MET A 34 -9.24 -3.79 4.34
C MET A 34 -9.00 -5.09 5.14
N ILE A 35 -8.01 -5.08 6.04
CA ILE A 35 -7.71 -6.21 6.92
C ILE A 35 -8.88 -6.48 7.88
N GLN A 36 -9.42 -5.45 8.52
CA GLN A 36 -10.55 -5.58 9.45
C GLN A 36 -11.82 -6.14 8.78
N ASN A 37 -12.06 -5.77 7.53
CA ASN A 37 -13.24 -6.22 6.78
C ASN A 37 -13.10 -7.62 6.18
N CYS A 38 -11.99 -8.34 6.43
CA CYS A 38 -11.68 -9.62 5.77
C CYS A 38 -11.76 -9.55 4.23
N GLN A 39 -11.59 -8.36 3.63
CA GLN A 39 -11.52 -8.14 2.19
C GLN A 39 -10.12 -7.69 1.78
N PRO A 40 -9.08 -8.52 1.94
CA PRO A 40 -7.84 -8.25 1.26
C PRO A 40 -8.06 -8.50 -0.23
N GLU A 41 -7.98 -7.46 -1.06
CA GLU A 41 -7.76 -7.65 -2.49
C GLU A 41 -6.45 -8.44 -2.66
N SER A 42 -6.57 -9.73 -2.96
CA SER A 42 -5.44 -10.63 -3.18
C SER A 42 -5.19 -10.70 -4.68
N TYR A 43 -4.04 -10.21 -5.12
CA TYR A 43 -3.60 -10.45 -6.49
C TYR A 43 -2.50 -11.51 -6.50
N LYS A 44 -2.59 -12.42 -7.47
CA LYS A 44 -1.61 -13.49 -7.64
C LYS A 44 -0.31 -12.86 -8.15
N VAL A 45 0.76 -12.94 -7.37
CA VAL A 45 2.10 -12.52 -7.82
C VAL A 45 2.68 -13.67 -8.61
N GLU A 46 2.72 -13.54 -9.93
CA GLU A 46 3.51 -14.44 -10.77
C GLU A 46 4.97 -14.00 -10.69
N PHE A 47 5.79 -14.82 -10.01
CA PHE A 47 7.24 -14.68 -10.06
C PHE A 47 7.69 -15.18 -11.43
N ALA A 48 8.04 -14.27 -12.33
CA ALA A 48 8.86 -14.61 -13.49
C ALA A 48 10.27 -14.96 -12.99
N LEU A 49 10.54 -16.27 -12.88
CA LEU A 49 11.89 -16.80 -12.73
C LEU A 49 12.67 -16.45 -14.01
N HIS A 50 13.67 -15.59 -13.88
CA HIS A 50 14.81 -15.50 -14.78
C HIS A 50 15.93 -16.37 -14.26
#